data_AF-X6LTS5-F1
#
_entry.id   AF-X6LTS5-F1
#
_cell.length_a   1.000
_cell.length_b   1.000
_cell.length_c   1.000
_cell.angle_alpha   90.00
_cell.angle_beta   90.00
_cell.angle_gamma   90.00
#
_symmetry.space_group_name_H-M   'P 1'
#
loop_
_entity.id
_entity.type
_entity.pdbx_description
1 polymer ?
#
loop_
_entity_poly.entity_id
_entity_poly.type
_entity_poly.pdbx_seq_one_letter_code
_entity_poly.pdbx_strand_id
1 'polypeptide(L)'
;MVQLGVLDLILAVSKGYPDEIEIQKSCLGCVGHIRIYEIMKELVFEESVTSLCCKLLKILAANTDIANNLTESGGCRAVAQLLEDNRNQTSLVVLGCQALCKMISTDEAAKIIANEGIVDLMVSISSEKDNWANIEIMNEVIKVVVNFCGLEENAQVYARGGVVPLLKAIEAHHDNALFLGNAAMALSKLSVHPTASRPLVKRGAVAVIVNSANANAERKGIVARYLRTLSNFLYTEVKAGEEIARTNAYAILQHIVEKNSDFEPLTKSGPNLTRLFD
;
A
#
# COMPACT_ATOMS: atom_id res chain seq x y z
N MET A 1 -11.14 -45.87 20.68
CA MET A 1 -11.58 -44.51 21.11
C MET A 1 -10.50 -43.54 20.68
N VAL A 2 -10.64 -42.96 19.49
CA VAL A 2 -9.67 -41.99 18.98
C VAL A 2 -9.95 -40.67 19.69
N GLN A 3 -8.94 -40.07 20.32
CA GLN A 3 -8.99 -38.69 20.83
C GLN A 3 -9.22 -37.78 19.62
N LEU A 4 -10.48 -37.42 19.36
CA LEU A 4 -10.81 -36.32 18.44
C LEU A 4 -10.30 -35.04 19.10
N GLY A 5 -9.38 -34.36 18.42
CA GLY A 5 -8.95 -33.04 18.85
C GLY A 5 -10.13 -32.07 18.80
N VAL A 6 -10.12 -31.03 19.63
CA VAL A 6 -11.14 -29.96 19.60
C VAL A 6 -11.32 -29.41 18.18
N LEU A 7 -10.23 -29.39 17.38
CA LEU A 7 -10.24 -28.99 15.98
C LEU A 7 -11.06 -29.93 15.08
N ASP A 8 -10.94 -31.25 15.23
CA ASP A 8 -11.67 -32.24 14.42
C ASP A 8 -13.18 -32.16 14.68
N LEU A 9 -13.54 -31.86 15.94
CA LEU A 9 -14.93 -31.65 16.33
C LEU A 9 -15.50 -30.38 15.70
N ILE A 10 -14.77 -29.27 15.73
CA ILE A 10 -15.22 -28.01 15.12
C ILE A 10 -15.37 -28.18 13.59
N LEU A 11 -14.50 -28.97 12.96
CA LEU A 11 -14.58 -29.28 11.53
C LEU A 11 -15.79 -30.16 11.19
N ALA A 12 -16.07 -31.19 12.00
CA ALA A 12 -17.26 -32.02 11.82
C ALA A 12 -18.55 -31.19 11.98
N VAL A 13 -18.55 -30.23 12.90
CA VAL A 13 -19.68 -29.30 13.10
C VAL A 13 -19.83 -28.36 11.91
N SER A 14 -18.75 -27.72 11.42
CA SER A 14 -18.86 -26.83 10.25
C SER A 14 -19.36 -27.56 9.00
N LYS A 15 -18.88 -28.78 8.72
CA LYS A 15 -19.35 -29.58 7.59
C LYS A 15 -20.77 -30.11 7.74
N GLY A 16 -21.22 -30.35 8.97
CA GLY A 16 -22.56 -30.85 9.25
C GLY A 16 -23.66 -29.79 9.11
N TYR A 17 -23.29 -28.50 9.19
CA TYR A 17 -24.25 -27.39 9.20
C TYR A 17 -23.84 -26.27 8.24
N PRO A 18 -23.66 -26.54 6.94
CA PRO A 18 -23.19 -25.54 5.97
C PRO A 18 -24.15 -24.34 5.86
N ASP A 19 -25.45 -24.52 6.04
CA ASP A 19 -26.42 -23.43 5.85
C ASP A 19 -26.69 -22.60 7.12
N GLU A 20 -26.13 -22.97 8.27
CA GLU A 20 -26.40 -22.33 9.56
C GLU A 20 -25.35 -21.26 9.91
N ILE A 21 -25.68 -20.00 9.58
CA ILE A 21 -24.79 -18.83 9.67
C ILE A 21 -24.14 -18.66 11.05
N GLU A 22 -24.91 -18.82 12.14
CA GLU A 22 -24.39 -18.61 13.50
C GLU A 22 -23.44 -19.72 13.97
N ILE A 23 -23.64 -20.93 13.46
CA ILE A 23 -22.74 -22.07 13.69
C ILE A 23 -21.43 -21.83 12.95
N GLN A 24 -21.50 -21.37 11.70
CA GLN A 24 -20.30 -21.08 10.92
C GLN A 24 -19.48 -19.92 11.51
N LYS A 25 -20.13 -18.86 12.01
CA LYS A 25 -19.45 -17.78 12.73
C LYS A 25 -18.73 -18.28 13.99
N SER A 26 -19.37 -19.18 14.75
CA SER A 26 -18.80 -19.77 15.95
C SER A 26 -17.63 -20.71 15.62
N CYS A 27 -17.73 -21.52 14.56
CA CYS A 27 -16.63 -22.34 14.04
C CYS A 27 -15.45 -21.47 13.57
N LEU A 28 -15.72 -20.38 12.85
CA LEU A 28 -14.69 -19.42 12.43
C LEU A 28 -14.00 -18.73 13.61
N GLY A 29 -14.73 -18.43 14.69
CA GLY A 29 -14.18 -17.88 15.92
C GLY A 29 -13.22 -18.84 16.64
N CYS A 30 -13.38 -20.16 16.46
CA CYS A 30 -12.56 -21.17 17.12
C CYS A 30 -11.35 -21.65 16.29
N VAL A 31 -11.40 -21.57 14.96
CA VAL A 31 -10.44 -22.27 14.04
C VAL A 31 -9.35 -21.32 13.53
N GLY A 32 -8.76 -20.52 14.42
CA GLY A 32 -7.62 -19.68 14.08
C GLY A 32 -6.60 -20.38 13.16
N HIS A 33 -6.21 -19.67 12.11
CA HIS A 33 -5.03 -19.85 11.26
C HIS A 33 -5.02 -20.72 10.00
N ILE A 34 -5.64 -21.90 9.89
CA ILE A 34 -5.25 -22.81 8.78
C ILE A 34 -6.36 -23.15 7.77
N ARG A 35 -7.64 -23.00 8.12
CA ARG A 35 -8.71 -23.58 7.28
C ARG A 35 -9.92 -22.71 6.96
N ILE A 36 -9.79 -21.41 7.17
CA ILE A 36 -10.78 -20.40 6.77
C ILE A 36 -11.09 -20.54 5.26
N TYR A 37 -10.09 -20.82 4.42
CA TYR A 37 -10.22 -20.96 2.96
C TYR A 37 -11.13 -22.12 2.47
N GLU A 38 -11.20 -23.24 3.18
CA GLU A 38 -12.08 -24.36 2.76
C GLU A 38 -13.54 -24.08 3.14
N ILE A 39 -13.77 -23.52 4.34
CA ILE A 39 -15.10 -23.10 4.81
C ILE A 39 -15.61 -21.93 3.95
N MET A 40 -14.72 -21.07 3.44
CA MET A 40 -15.01 -19.94 2.55
C MET A 40 -15.71 -20.30 1.24
N LYS A 41 -15.55 -21.53 0.73
CA LYS A 41 -16.05 -21.92 -0.59
C LYS A 41 -17.51 -22.38 -0.58
N GLU A 42 -18.08 -22.68 0.60
CA GLU A 42 -19.36 -23.38 0.72
C GLU A 42 -20.49 -22.57 1.38
N LEU A 43 -20.25 -21.33 1.83
CA LEU A 43 -21.22 -20.56 2.62
C LEU A 43 -21.88 -19.40 1.87
N VAL A 44 -23.16 -19.13 2.17
CA VAL A 44 -23.94 -17.99 1.65
C VAL A 44 -24.33 -17.08 2.83
N PHE A 45 -23.85 -15.84 2.87
CA PHE A 45 -24.11 -14.87 3.95
C PHE A 45 -24.75 -13.56 3.42
N GLU A 46 -25.47 -12.84 4.30
CA GLU A 46 -26.15 -11.54 4.05
C GLU A 46 -25.16 -10.37 3.83
N GLU A 47 -24.09 -10.33 4.62
CA GLU A 47 -22.82 -9.68 4.24
C GLU A 47 -21.97 -10.75 3.57
N SER A 48 -21.40 -10.51 2.38
CA SER A 48 -20.68 -11.56 1.65
C SER A 48 -19.61 -12.21 2.54
N VAL A 49 -19.51 -13.55 2.52
CA VAL A 49 -18.47 -14.36 3.20
C VAL A 49 -17.11 -13.67 3.09
N THR A 50 -16.85 -13.23 1.86
CA THR A 50 -15.67 -12.54 1.38
C THR A 50 -15.31 -11.31 2.20
N SER A 51 -16.29 -10.45 2.53
CA SER A 51 -16.09 -9.27 3.38
C SER A 51 -15.71 -9.65 4.81
N LEU A 52 -16.43 -10.61 5.40
CA LEU A 52 -16.15 -11.08 6.76
C LEU A 52 -14.76 -11.71 6.86
N CYS A 53 -14.34 -12.45 5.84
CA CYS A 53 -13.01 -13.04 5.76
C CYS A 53 -11.91 -11.97 5.71
N CYS A 54 -12.03 -10.95 4.85
CA CYS A 54 -11.06 -9.86 4.82
C CYS A 54 -10.98 -9.12 6.17
N LYS A 55 -12.12 -8.90 6.84
CA LYS A 55 -12.15 -8.30 8.19
C LYS A 55 -11.41 -9.17 9.21
N LEU A 56 -11.66 -10.47 9.23
CA LEU A 56 -11.01 -11.40 10.15
C LEU A 56 -9.51 -11.48 9.89
N LEU A 57 -9.10 -11.64 8.63
CA LEU A 57 -7.68 -11.66 8.24
C LEU A 57 -6.95 -10.38 8.67
N LYS A 58 -7.58 -9.22 8.49
CA LYS A 58 -7.05 -7.93 8.96
C LYS A 58 -6.85 -7.91 10.48
N ILE A 59 -7.80 -8.44 11.26
CA ILE A 59 -7.73 -8.48 12.73
C ILE A 59 -6.63 -9.45 13.18
N LEU A 60 -6.58 -10.65 12.59
CA LEU A 60 -5.58 -11.66 12.91
C LEU A 60 -4.18 -11.12 12.59
N ALA A 61 -3.97 -10.59 11.39
CA ALA A 61 -2.70 -10.01 10.93
C ALA A 61 -2.26 -8.75 11.69
N ALA A 62 -2.99 -8.31 12.72
CA ALA A 62 -2.47 -7.33 13.67
C ALA A 62 -1.31 -7.88 14.53
N ASN A 63 -1.22 -9.20 14.68
CA ASN A 63 -0.07 -9.87 15.28
C ASN A 63 0.94 -10.27 14.18
N THR A 64 2.20 -9.92 14.36
CA THR A 64 3.26 -10.11 13.35
C THR A 64 3.55 -11.58 13.06
N ASP A 65 3.58 -12.46 14.07
CA ASP A 65 3.82 -13.90 13.88
C ASP A 65 2.68 -14.52 13.07
N ILE A 66 1.46 -14.10 13.39
CA ILE A 66 0.25 -14.48 12.66
C ILE A 66 0.30 -13.98 11.21
N ALA A 67 0.68 -12.72 10.99
CA ALA A 67 0.81 -12.13 9.67
C ALA A 67 1.85 -12.87 8.80
N ASN A 68 3.00 -13.21 9.39
CA ASN A 68 4.05 -13.99 8.72
C ASN A 68 3.52 -15.39 8.35
N ASN A 69 2.92 -16.11 9.29
CA ASN A 69 2.33 -17.43 9.03
C ASN A 69 1.26 -17.39 7.93
N LEU A 70 0.40 -16.37 7.94
CA LEU A 70 -0.62 -16.19 6.89
C LEU A 70 0.02 -15.91 5.54
N THR A 71 1.09 -15.12 5.49
CA THR A 71 1.81 -14.81 4.25
C THR A 71 2.52 -16.06 3.70
N GLU A 72 3.25 -16.79 4.54
CA GLU A 72 3.93 -18.03 4.18
C GLU A 72 2.97 -19.14 3.71
N SER A 73 1.75 -19.15 4.26
CA SER A 73 0.70 -20.10 3.88
C SER A 73 -0.07 -19.71 2.60
N GLY A 74 0.37 -18.66 1.88
CA GLY A 74 -0.28 -18.19 0.66
C GLY A 74 -1.56 -17.38 0.88
N GLY A 75 -1.78 -16.87 2.09
CA GLY A 75 -2.95 -16.05 2.42
C GLY A 75 -2.99 -14.73 1.63
N CYS A 76 -1.83 -14.14 1.33
CA CYS A 76 -1.74 -12.93 0.48
C CYS A 76 -2.28 -13.22 -0.93
N ARG A 77 -1.84 -14.32 -1.54
CA ARG A 77 -2.36 -14.81 -2.83
C ARG A 77 -3.87 -15.08 -2.81
N ALA A 78 -4.39 -15.66 -1.73
CA ALA A 78 -5.83 -15.91 -1.60
C ALA A 78 -6.63 -14.59 -1.57
N VAL A 79 -6.17 -13.59 -0.83
CA VAL A 79 -6.77 -12.24 -0.85
C VAL A 79 -6.62 -11.59 -2.22
N ALA A 80 -5.50 -11.80 -2.91
CA ALA A 80 -5.26 -11.29 -4.25
C ALA A 80 -6.28 -11.82 -5.26
N GLN A 81 -6.51 -13.13 -5.26
CA GLN A 81 -7.50 -13.78 -6.13
C GLN A 81 -8.91 -13.27 -5.82
N LEU A 82 -9.23 -13.13 -4.54
CA LEU A 82 -10.51 -12.58 -4.10
C LEU A 82 -10.72 -11.15 -4.62
N LEU A 83 -9.68 -10.32 -4.60
CA LEU A 83 -9.72 -8.97 -5.16
C LEU A 83 -9.89 -8.96 -6.68
N GLU A 84 -9.19 -9.85 -7.40
CA GLU A 84 -9.35 -10.07 -8.83
C GLU A 84 -10.80 -10.40 -9.21
N ASP A 85 -11.42 -11.33 -8.47
CA ASP A 85 -12.78 -11.79 -8.73
C ASP A 85 -13.85 -10.73 -8.41
N ASN A 86 -13.49 -9.70 -7.63
CA ASN A 86 -14.42 -8.70 -7.11
C ASN A 86 -13.98 -7.24 -7.34
N ARG A 87 -13.23 -6.98 -8.41
CA ARG A 87 -12.68 -5.63 -8.75
C ARG A 87 -13.72 -4.50 -8.74
N ASN A 88 -14.97 -4.80 -9.13
CA ASN A 88 -16.04 -3.80 -9.19
C ASN A 88 -16.69 -3.49 -7.83
N GLN A 89 -16.34 -4.22 -6.76
CA GLN A 89 -16.88 -4.01 -5.42
C GLN A 89 -15.91 -3.18 -4.58
N THR A 90 -16.06 -1.86 -4.61
CA THR A 90 -15.20 -0.92 -3.89
C THR A 90 -14.99 -1.30 -2.42
N SER A 91 -16.05 -1.67 -1.70
CA SER A 91 -15.97 -2.08 -0.29
C SER A 91 -15.06 -3.28 -0.08
N LEU A 92 -15.11 -4.26 -0.99
CA LEU A 92 -14.29 -5.46 -0.90
C LEU A 92 -12.85 -5.20 -1.33
N VAL A 93 -12.62 -4.34 -2.33
CA VAL A 93 -11.29 -3.85 -2.71
C VAL A 93 -10.61 -3.18 -1.52
N VAL A 94 -11.31 -2.26 -0.86
CA VAL A 94 -10.83 -1.55 0.33
C VAL A 94 -10.50 -2.54 1.45
N LEU A 95 -11.40 -3.48 1.78
CA LEU A 95 -11.18 -4.46 2.85
C LEU A 95 -10.04 -5.44 2.53
N GLY A 96 -9.92 -5.90 1.29
CA GLY A 96 -8.83 -6.79 0.87
C GLY A 96 -7.49 -6.09 0.92
N CYS A 97 -7.40 -4.84 0.45
CA CYS A 97 -6.19 -4.03 0.59
C CYS A 97 -5.82 -3.78 2.06
N GLN A 98 -6.80 -3.54 2.94
CA GLN A 98 -6.53 -3.43 4.39
C GLN A 98 -5.97 -4.72 4.98
N ALA A 99 -6.50 -5.88 4.58
CA ALA A 99 -5.99 -7.18 5.02
C ALA A 99 -4.55 -7.39 4.53
N LEU A 100 -4.29 -7.17 3.23
CA LEU A 100 -2.94 -7.26 2.64
C LEU A 100 -1.96 -6.31 3.33
N CYS A 101 -2.37 -5.08 3.65
CA CYS A 101 -1.52 -4.12 4.36
C CYS A 101 -1.11 -4.63 5.76
N LYS A 102 -1.98 -5.36 6.46
CA LYS A 102 -1.64 -5.98 7.75
C LYS A 102 -0.76 -7.22 7.60
N MET A 103 -1.03 -8.04 6.59
CA MET A 103 -0.26 -9.26 6.33
C MET A 103 1.16 -8.95 5.87
N ILE A 104 1.31 -7.96 4.99
CA ILE A 104 2.59 -7.52 4.44
C ILE A 104 3.18 -6.46 5.40
N SER A 105 3.65 -6.90 6.56
CA SER A 105 4.18 -5.99 7.59
C SER A 105 5.70 -6.06 7.78
N THR A 106 6.36 -7.04 7.16
CA THR A 106 7.80 -7.32 7.26
C THR A 106 8.45 -7.35 5.88
N ASP A 107 9.78 -7.21 5.84
CA ASP A 107 10.54 -7.32 4.58
C ASP A 107 10.51 -8.76 4.05
N GLU A 108 10.44 -9.76 4.93
CA GLU A 108 10.25 -11.17 4.56
C GLU A 108 8.90 -11.38 3.85
N ALA A 109 7.81 -10.84 4.41
CA ALA A 109 6.51 -10.87 3.76
C ALA A 109 6.53 -10.13 2.41
N ALA A 110 7.23 -8.99 2.34
CA ALA A 110 7.39 -8.23 1.10
C ALA A 110 8.15 -9.02 0.01
N LYS A 111 9.12 -9.87 0.37
CA LYS A 111 9.82 -10.76 -0.58
C LYS A 111 8.90 -11.86 -1.10
N ILE A 112 8.07 -12.44 -0.22
CA ILE A 112 7.15 -13.52 -0.60
C ILE A 112 6.16 -13.02 -1.66
N ILE A 113 5.54 -11.86 -1.44
CA ILE A 113 4.48 -11.35 -2.33
C ILE A 113 4.94 -11.00 -3.74
N ALA A 114 6.24 -10.79 -3.96
CA ALA A 114 6.80 -10.49 -5.27
C ALA A 114 6.44 -11.59 -6.28
N ASN A 115 6.49 -12.84 -5.82
CA ASN A 115 6.17 -14.03 -6.62
C ASN A 115 4.68 -14.39 -6.62
N GLU A 116 3.85 -13.68 -5.84
CA GLU A 116 2.41 -13.94 -5.73
C GLU A 116 1.55 -13.00 -6.58
N GLY A 117 2.17 -12.11 -7.36
CA GLY A 117 1.46 -11.18 -8.25
C GLY A 117 0.77 -10.02 -7.52
N ILE A 118 1.04 -9.81 -6.23
CA ILE A 118 0.40 -8.74 -5.44
C ILE A 118 0.78 -7.36 -5.97
N VAL A 119 2.03 -7.19 -6.41
CA VAL A 119 2.50 -5.90 -6.95
C VAL A 119 1.75 -5.57 -8.25
N ASP A 120 1.63 -6.54 -9.15
CA ASP A 120 0.87 -6.40 -10.40
C ASP A 120 -0.62 -6.14 -10.13
N LEU A 121 -1.21 -6.81 -9.12
CA LEU A 121 -2.57 -6.54 -8.69
C LEU A 121 -2.75 -5.09 -8.24
N MET A 122 -1.86 -4.54 -7.41
CA MET A 122 -1.95 -3.13 -6.98
C MET A 122 -1.81 -2.16 -8.16
N VAL A 123 -0.95 -2.48 -9.13
CA VAL A 123 -0.86 -1.71 -10.39
C VAL A 123 -2.16 -1.79 -11.17
N SER A 124 -2.75 -2.98 -11.26
CA SER A 124 -3.99 -3.23 -11.99
C SER A 124 -5.17 -2.47 -11.37
N ILE A 125 -5.39 -2.61 -10.06
CA ILE A 125 -6.45 -1.90 -9.31
C ILE A 125 -6.26 -0.38 -9.43
N SER A 126 -5.05 0.14 -9.27
CA SER A 126 -4.82 1.59 -9.37
C SER A 126 -5.04 2.12 -10.80
N SER A 127 -4.78 1.29 -11.82
CA SER A 127 -4.93 1.68 -13.23
C SER A 127 -6.34 1.48 -13.80
N GLU A 128 -7.22 0.82 -13.06
CA GLU A 128 -8.63 0.70 -13.44
C GLU A 128 -9.28 2.08 -13.57
N LYS A 129 -10.30 2.14 -14.43
CA LYS A 129 -10.97 3.38 -14.79
C LYS A 129 -11.48 4.08 -13.53
N ASP A 130 -11.10 5.34 -13.37
CA ASP A 130 -11.51 6.24 -12.28
C ASP A 130 -11.08 5.85 -10.85
N ASN A 131 -10.39 4.72 -10.65
CA ASN A 131 -9.91 4.33 -9.31
C ASN A 131 -8.92 5.34 -8.74
N TRP A 132 -8.09 5.99 -9.57
CA TRP A 132 -7.19 7.08 -9.16
C TRP A 132 -7.93 8.28 -8.53
N ALA A 133 -9.22 8.48 -8.82
CA ALA A 133 -10.08 9.52 -8.24
C ALA A 133 -10.92 9.00 -7.06
N ASN A 134 -10.88 7.69 -6.78
CA ASN A 134 -11.54 7.09 -5.63
C ASN A 134 -10.56 7.03 -4.45
N ILE A 135 -10.72 7.97 -3.53
CA ILE A 135 -9.84 8.12 -2.36
C ILE A 135 -9.85 6.91 -1.43
N GLU A 136 -10.98 6.20 -1.31
CA GLU A 136 -11.08 5.02 -0.43
C GLU A 136 -10.21 3.89 -0.95
N ILE A 137 -10.28 3.63 -2.27
CA ILE A 137 -9.44 2.62 -2.94
C ILE A 137 -7.98 3.05 -2.90
N MET A 138 -7.67 4.25 -3.39
CA MET A 138 -6.27 4.67 -3.53
C MET A 138 -5.56 4.78 -2.18
N ASN A 139 -6.24 5.22 -1.13
CA ASN A 139 -5.62 5.28 0.19
C ASN A 139 -5.21 3.89 0.70
N GLU A 140 -6.03 2.86 0.50
CA GLU A 140 -5.68 1.50 0.92
C GLU A 140 -4.65 0.85 -0.01
N VAL A 141 -4.77 1.03 -1.33
CA VAL A 141 -3.76 0.55 -2.30
C VAL A 141 -2.39 1.13 -1.97
N ILE A 142 -2.30 2.45 -1.75
CA ILE A 142 -1.02 3.10 -1.46
C ILE A 142 -0.42 2.64 -0.12
N LYS A 143 -1.23 2.30 0.89
CA LYS A 143 -0.69 1.68 2.12
C LYS A 143 -0.04 0.33 1.86
N VAL A 144 -0.64 -0.52 1.01
CA VAL A 144 -0.03 -1.79 0.60
C VAL A 144 1.29 -1.53 -0.14
N VAL A 145 1.31 -0.57 -1.06
CA VAL A 145 2.51 -0.14 -1.81
C VAL A 145 3.63 0.33 -0.88
N VAL A 146 3.31 1.12 0.15
CA VAL A 146 4.29 1.54 1.16
C VAL A 146 4.95 0.34 1.83
N ASN A 147 4.24 -0.75 2.05
CA ASN A 147 4.81 -1.90 2.75
C ASN A 147 5.80 -2.69 1.89
N PHE A 148 5.53 -2.85 0.59
CA PHE A 148 6.41 -3.67 -0.26
C PHE A 148 7.48 -2.89 -1.06
N CYS A 149 7.29 -1.59 -1.32
CA CYS A 149 8.24 -0.81 -2.13
C CYS A 149 9.55 -0.45 -1.39
N GLY A 150 9.76 -0.97 -0.19
CA GLY A 150 11.08 -0.97 0.43
C GLY A 150 12.09 -1.81 -0.35
N LEU A 151 11.63 -2.89 -1.00
CA LEU A 151 12.44 -3.78 -1.81
C LEU A 151 12.51 -3.29 -3.27
N GLU A 152 13.71 -3.28 -3.85
CA GLU A 152 13.94 -2.76 -5.20
C GLU A 152 13.12 -3.50 -6.26
N GLU A 153 13.06 -4.84 -6.18
CA GLU A 153 12.32 -5.67 -7.12
C GLU A 153 10.83 -5.30 -7.19
N ASN A 154 10.20 -5.12 -6.03
CA ASN A 154 8.80 -4.70 -5.95
C ASN A 154 8.61 -3.24 -6.38
N ALA A 155 9.53 -2.36 -5.97
CA ALA A 155 9.51 -0.96 -6.37
C ALA A 155 9.61 -0.81 -7.89
N GLN A 156 10.48 -1.58 -8.54
CA GLN A 156 10.64 -1.59 -9.99
C GLN A 156 9.36 -2.05 -10.69
N VAL A 157 8.75 -3.16 -10.24
CA VAL A 157 7.52 -3.69 -10.85
C VAL A 157 6.38 -2.67 -10.71
N TYR A 158 6.15 -2.15 -9.50
CA TYR A 158 5.13 -1.11 -9.29
C TYR A 158 5.40 0.12 -10.14
N ALA A 159 6.65 0.57 -10.22
CA ALA A 159 7.03 1.76 -10.98
C ALA A 159 6.75 1.64 -12.48
N ARG A 160 6.60 0.44 -13.06
CA ARG A 160 6.29 0.27 -14.48
C ARG A 160 4.87 0.72 -14.83
N GLY A 161 3.89 0.55 -13.94
CA GLY A 161 2.48 0.90 -14.21
C GLY A 161 1.83 1.82 -13.18
N GLY A 162 2.13 1.64 -11.88
CA GLY A 162 1.44 2.32 -10.78
C GLY A 162 1.80 3.80 -10.58
N VAL A 163 2.84 4.31 -11.26
CA VAL A 163 3.25 5.73 -11.12
C VAL A 163 2.17 6.68 -11.63
N VAL A 164 1.62 6.45 -12.82
CA VAL A 164 0.66 7.41 -13.41
C VAL A 164 -0.60 7.52 -12.54
N PRO A 165 -1.24 6.41 -12.10
CA PRO A 165 -2.36 6.50 -11.17
C PRO A 165 -2.02 7.17 -9.85
N LEU A 166 -0.87 6.87 -9.25
CA LEU A 166 -0.43 7.50 -8.01
C LEU A 166 -0.30 9.02 -8.17
N LEU A 167 0.35 9.50 -9.23
CA LEU A 167 0.52 10.94 -9.47
C LEU A 167 -0.83 11.63 -9.72
N LYS A 168 -1.71 11.03 -10.53
CA LYS A 168 -3.08 11.54 -10.73
C LYS A 168 -3.88 11.61 -9.43
N ALA A 169 -3.76 10.60 -8.57
CA ALA A 169 -4.45 10.58 -7.29
C ALA A 169 -3.94 11.68 -6.33
N ILE A 170 -2.63 11.98 -6.35
CA ILE A 170 -2.06 13.11 -5.60
C ILE A 170 -2.66 14.44 -6.06
N GLU A 171 -2.83 14.63 -7.36
CA GLU A 171 -3.44 15.83 -7.93
C GLU A 171 -4.94 15.91 -7.60
N ALA A 172 -5.66 14.78 -7.71
CA ALA A 172 -7.10 14.71 -7.45
C ALA A 172 -7.48 14.89 -5.97
N HIS A 173 -6.58 14.53 -5.06
CA HIS A 173 -6.81 14.54 -3.61
C HIS A 173 -5.78 15.42 -2.88
N HIS A 174 -5.47 16.58 -3.47
CA HIS A 174 -4.42 17.51 -3.02
C HIS A 174 -4.67 18.13 -1.64
N ASP A 175 -5.86 17.98 -1.06
CA ASP A 175 -6.26 18.50 0.24
C ASP A 175 -6.35 17.39 1.31
N ASN A 176 -6.35 16.11 0.93
CA ASN A 176 -6.47 14.98 1.86
C ASN A 176 -5.14 14.66 2.54
N ALA A 177 -4.96 15.12 3.78
CA ALA A 177 -3.71 14.98 4.53
C ALA A 177 -3.28 13.52 4.75
N LEU A 178 -4.24 12.64 5.02
CA LEU A 178 -3.97 11.23 5.30
C LEU A 178 -3.42 10.54 4.05
N PHE A 179 -4.10 10.72 2.93
CA PHE A 179 -3.68 10.15 1.65
C PHE A 179 -2.34 10.71 1.20
N LEU A 180 -2.15 12.04 1.24
CA LEU A 180 -0.89 12.67 0.86
C LEU A 180 0.28 12.20 1.75
N GLY A 181 0.04 11.95 3.04
CA GLY A 181 1.02 11.34 3.93
C GLY A 181 1.48 9.95 3.45
N ASN A 182 0.53 9.09 3.08
CA ASN A 182 0.81 7.76 2.54
C ASN A 182 1.47 7.83 1.15
N ALA A 183 0.99 8.69 0.26
CA ALA A 183 1.54 8.89 -1.07
C ALA A 183 2.97 9.43 -1.03
N ALA A 184 3.26 10.42 -0.18
CA ALA A 184 4.61 10.93 0.02
C ALA A 184 5.53 9.86 0.63
N MET A 185 5.02 8.98 1.49
CA MET A 185 5.78 7.83 2.00
C MET A 185 6.11 6.85 0.86
N ALA A 186 5.14 6.48 0.03
CA ALA A 186 5.33 5.58 -1.10
C ALA A 186 6.37 6.13 -2.09
N LEU A 187 6.23 7.41 -2.48
CA LEU A 187 7.20 8.09 -3.34
C LEU A 187 8.61 8.08 -2.73
N SER A 188 8.73 8.34 -1.43
CA SER A 188 10.03 8.32 -0.75
C SER A 188 10.68 6.94 -0.77
N LYS A 189 9.90 5.86 -0.60
CA LYS A 189 10.40 4.48 -0.67
C LYS A 189 10.77 4.08 -2.10
N LEU A 190 9.99 4.47 -3.09
CA LEU A 190 10.31 4.23 -4.50
C LEU A 190 11.59 4.97 -4.92
N SER A 191 11.75 6.22 -4.48
CA SER A 191 12.83 7.10 -4.93
C SER A 191 14.25 6.68 -4.55
N VAL A 192 14.42 5.79 -3.56
CA VAL A 192 15.76 5.29 -3.19
C VAL A 192 16.32 4.32 -4.23
N HIS A 193 15.48 3.82 -5.13
CA HIS A 193 15.81 2.80 -6.12
C HIS A 193 15.88 3.40 -7.53
N PRO A 194 17.06 3.42 -8.20
CA PRO A 194 17.21 3.96 -9.56
C PRO A 194 16.20 3.39 -10.57
N THR A 195 15.91 2.10 -10.47
CA THR A 195 14.96 1.39 -11.33
C THR A 195 13.52 1.90 -11.21
N ALA A 196 13.14 2.48 -10.07
CA ALA A 196 11.83 3.09 -9.82
C ALA A 196 11.84 4.62 -10.01
N SER A 197 12.94 5.30 -9.69
CA SER A 197 13.12 6.74 -9.88
C SER A 197 13.01 7.17 -11.33
N ARG A 198 13.60 6.41 -12.27
CA ARG A 198 13.56 6.75 -13.69
C ARG A 198 12.12 6.87 -14.25
N PRO A 199 11.22 5.88 -14.05
CA PRO A 199 9.80 6.03 -14.42
C PRO A 199 9.08 7.18 -13.71
N LEU A 200 9.40 7.45 -12.43
CA LEU A 200 8.80 8.55 -11.66
C LEU A 200 9.13 9.90 -12.27
N VAL A 201 10.42 10.20 -12.44
CA VAL A 201 10.88 11.48 -13.03
C VAL A 201 10.35 11.62 -14.45
N LYS A 202 10.45 10.58 -15.28
CA LYS A 202 9.95 10.60 -16.67
C LYS A 202 8.45 10.91 -16.77
N ARG A 203 7.65 10.56 -15.76
CA ARG A 203 6.20 10.77 -15.73
C ARG A 203 5.78 12.05 -15.00
N GLY A 204 6.73 12.93 -14.69
CA GLY A 204 6.43 14.25 -14.13
C GLY A 204 6.26 14.26 -12.60
N ALA A 205 6.76 13.25 -11.89
CA ALA A 205 6.67 13.22 -10.42
C ALA A 205 7.22 14.48 -9.77
N VAL A 206 8.30 15.08 -10.31
CA VAL A 206 8.89 16.32 -9.79
C VAL A 206 7.86 17.45 -9.76
N ALA A 207 7.15 17.70 -10.86
CA ALA A 207 6.15 18.76 -10.94
C ALA A 207 4.99 18.54 -9.95
N VAL A 208 4.49 17.30 -9.88
CA VAL A 208 3.40 16.92 -8.96
C VAL A 208 3.81 17.10 -7.50
N ILE A 209 5.03 16.67 -7.15
CA ILE A 209 5.61 16.83 -5.81
C ILE A 209 5.71 18.31 -5.43
N VAL A 210 6.25 19.15 -6.32
CA VAL A 210 6.41 20.59 -6.06
C VAL A 210 5.07 21.28 -5.87
N ASN A 211 4.11 21.00 -6.75
CA ASN A 211 2.76 21.57 -6.66
C ASN A 211 2.07 21.15 -5.36
N SER A 212 2.13 19.86 -5.01
CA SER A 212 1.55 19.34 -3.77
C SER A 212 2.23 19.92 -2.52
N ALA A 213 3.58 20.01 -2.52
CA ALA A 213 4.35 20.61 -1.44
C ALA A 213 3.98 22.08 -1.22
N ASN A 214 3.85 22.85 -2.29
CA ASN A 214 3.47 24.26 -2.23
C ASN A 214 2.03 24.44 -1.69
N ALA A 215 1.08 23.65 -2.18
CA ALA A 215 -0.30 23.66 -1.70
C ALA A 215 -0.44 23.21 -0.24
N ASN A 216 0.53 22.45 0.27
CA ASN A 216 0.52 21.85 1.62
C ASN A 216 1.74 22.29 2.45
N ALA A 217 2.24 23.51 2.28
CA ALA A 217 3.47 23.99 2.91
C ALA A 217 3.46 23.90 4.45
N GLU A 218 2.30 24.02 5.09
CA GLU A 218 2.13 23.91 6.56
C GLU A 218 2.18 22.45 7.04
N ARG A 219 2.01 21.47 6.15
CA ARG A 219 2.03 20.04 6.49
C ARG A 219 3.46 19.52 6.47
N LYS A 220 4.26 20.00 7.42
CA LYS A 220 5.70 19.78 7.59
C LYS A 220 6.15 18.33 7.32
N GLY A 221 5.42 17.33 7.84
CA GLY A 221 5.75 15.91 7.65
C GLY A 221 5.56 15.38 6.22
N ILE A 222 4.65 15.97 5.44
CA ILE A 222 4.46 15.64 4.01
C ILE A 222 5.59 16.28 3.20
N VAL A 223 5.83 17.58 3.42
CA VAL A 223 6.89 18.34 2.75
C VAL A 223 8.26 17.71 2.98
N ALA A 224 8.57 17.25 4.20
CA ALA A 224 9.84 16.57 4.49
C ALA A 224 10.03 15.28 3.67
N ARG A 225 8.96 14.52 3.44
CA ARG A 225 9.01 13.31 2.59
C ARG A 225 9.17 13.67 1.12
N TYR A 226 8.54 14.74 0.66
CA TYR A 226 8.73 15.28 -0.69
C TYR A 226 10.15 15.77 -0.93
N LEU A 227 10.74 16.53 0.00
CA LEU A 227 12.15 16.92 -0.05
C LEU A 227 13.06 15.69 -0.14
N ARG A 228 12.87 14.70 0.74
CA ARG A 228 13.63 13.45 0.69
C ARG A 228 13.50 12.74 -0.66
N THR A 229 12.30 12.72 -1.23
CA THR A 229 12.03 12.11 -2.55
C THR A 229 12.82 12.82 -3.65
N LEU A 230 12.80 14.16 -3.68
CA LEU A 230 13.53 14.95 -4.69
C LEU A 230 15.04 14.83 -4.51
N SER A 231 15.53 14.84 -3.27
CA SER A 231 16.94 14.59 -2.97
C SER A 231 17.37 13.20 -3.47
N ASN A 232 16.56 12.17 -3.23
CA ASN A 232 16.85 10.82 -3.72
C ASN A 232 16.88 10.76 -5.26
N PHE A 233 15.98 11.47 -5.95
CA PHE A 233 15.99 11.53 -7.42
C PHE A 233 17.31 12.06 -7.97
N LEU A 234 17.92 13.06 -7.34
CA LEU A 234 19.21 13.59 -7.77
C LEU A 234 20.34 12.56 -7.71
N TYR A 235 20.26 11.59 -6.80
CA TYR A 235 21.23 10.49 -6.71
C TYR A 235 20.89 9.29 -7.60
N THR A 236 19.63 9.13 -7.98
CA THR A 236 19.11 7.89 -8.58
C THR A 236 18.65 8.03 -10.03
N GLU A 237 18.44 9.25 -10.54
CA GLU A 237 18.05 9.52 -11.92
C GLU A 237 18.74 10.77 -12.46
N VAL A 238 19.53 10.60 -13.52
CA VAL A 238 20.37 11.66 -14.10
C VAL A 238 19.54 12.87 -14.57
N LYS A 239 18.34 12.63 -15.10
CA LYS A 239 17.45 13.71 -15.57
C LYS A 239 16.71 14.45 -14.46
N ALA A 240 16.85 14.02 -13.20
CA ALA A 240 16.16 14.67 -12.09
C ALA A 240 16.57 16.13 -11.92
N GLY A 241 17.86 16.45 -12.09
CA GLY A 241 18.36 17.82 -11.96
C GLY A 241 17.74 18.78 -12.97
N GLU A 242 17.66 18.36 -14.25
CA GLU A 242 16.99 19.12 -15.31
C GLU A 242 15.52 19.39 -14.98
N GLU A 243 14.80 18.37 -14.51
CA GLU A 243 13.39 18.50 -14.14
C GLU A 243 13.17 19.37 -12.90
N ILE A 244 14.05 19.28 -11.90
CA ILE A 244 14.04 20.13 -10.70
C ILE A 244 14.27 21.59 -11.06
N ALA A 245 15.21 21.88 -11.97
CA ALA A 245 15.44 23.22 -12.47
C ALA A 245 14.23 23.74 -13.28
N ARG A 246 13.71 22.91 -14.20
CA ARG A 246 12.56 23.25 -15.07
C ARG A 246 11.29 23.58 -14.29
N THR A 247 11.07 22.93 -13.15
CA THR A 247 9.88 23.11 -12.32
C THR A 247 10.05 24.19 -11.24
N ASN A 248 11.19 24.88 -11.19
CA ASN A 248 11.55 25.82 -10.13
C ASN A 248 11.41 25.20 -8.72
N ALA A 249 11.63 23.88 -8.61
CA ALA A 249 11.41 23.11 -7.39
C ALA A 249 12.27 23.67 -6.24
N TYR A 250 13.51 24.03 -6.55
CA TYR A 250 14.47 24.55 -5.58
C TYR A 250 13.96 25.80 -4.87
N ALA A 251 13.60 26.85 -5.60
CA ALA A 251 13.17 28.12 -5.00
C ALA A 251 11.90 27.96 -4.16
N ILE A 252 10.93 27.18 -4.65
CA ILE A 252 9.68 26.90 -3.93
C ILE A 252 9.97 26.18 -2.61
N LEU A 253 10.78 25.12 -2.66
CA LEU A 253 11.07 24.30 -1.49
C LEU A 253 11.98 25.02 -0.49
N GLN A 254 12.92 25.83 -0.96
CA GLN A 254 13.73 26.69 -0.11
C GLN A 254 12.83 27.65 0.68
N HIS A 255 11.90 28.34 0.00
CA HIS A 255 10.95 29.23 0.68
C HIS A 255 10.12 28.49 1.75
N ILE A 256 9.67 27.26 1.46
CA ILE A 256 8.92 26.45 2.43
C ILE A 256 9.81 26.06 3.62
N VAL A 257 11.07 25.68 3.39
CA VAL A 257 12.02 25.32 4.46
C VAL A 257 12.33 26.53 5.35
N GLU A 258 12.57 27.70 4.75
CA GLU A 258 12.82 28.95 5.49
C GLU A 258 11.65 29.34 6.37
N LYS A 259 10.41 29.21 5.86
CA LYS A 259 9.19 29.48 6.63
C LYS A 259 8.96 28.47 7.78
N ASN A 260 9.56 27.28 7.68
CA ASN A 260 9.41 26.18 8.64
C ASN A 260 10.73 25.78 9.31
N SER A 261 11.60 26.76 9.57
CA SER A 261 12.96 26.55 10.09
C SER A 261 13.01 25.87 11.47
N ASP A 262 11.89 25.91 12.21
CA ASP A 262 11.71 25.28 13.52
C ASP A 262 11.55 23.75 13.46
N PHE A 263 11.32 23.19 12.26
CA PHE A 263 11.06 21.76 12.11
C PHE A 263 12.27 21.02 11.53
N GLU A 264 13.01 20.37 12.42
CA GLU A 264 14.28 19.70 12.14
C GLU A 264 14.28 18.72 10.94
N PRO A 265 13.23 17.89 10.70
CA PRO A 265 13.23 17.01 9.53
C PRO A 265 13.27 17.74 8.19
N LEU A 266 12.74 18.97 8.10
CA LEU A 266 12.84 19.80 6.89
C LEU A 266 14.25 20.37 6.74
N THR A 267 14.84 20.88 7.83
CA THR A 267 16.18 21.48 7.81
C THR A 267 17.29 20.45 7.63
N LYS A 268 17.08 19.18 7.98
CA LYS A 268 17.99 18.07 7.65
C LYS A 268 17.85 17.55 6.22
N SER A 269 16.65 17.65 5.63
CA SER A 269 16.38 17.12 4.29
C SER A 269 16.66 18.15 3.17
N GLY A 270 16.57 19.44 3.47
CA GLY A 270 16.84 20.56 2.54
C GLY A 270 18.31 20.81 2.13
N PRO A 271 19.35 20.61 2.96
CA PRO A 271 20.74 20.99 2.65
C PRO A 271 21.37 20.22 1.49
N ASN A 272 20.80 19.08 1.11
CA ASN A 272 21.31 18.29 -0.01
C ASN A 272 20.89 18.86 -1.37
N LEU A 273 19.77 19.60 -1.44
CA LEU A 273 19.36 20.29 -2.67
C LEU A 273 20.23 21.52 -2.97
N THR A 274 20.72 22.21 -1.93
CA THR A 274 21.60 23.39 -2.05
C THR A 274 23.01 23.04 -2.54
N ARG A 275 23.56 21.86 -2.20
CA ARG A 275 24.95 21.50 -2.54
C ARG A 275 25.16 20.99 -3.97
N LEU A 276 24.09 20.81 -4.75
CA LEU A 276 24.15 20.20 -6.09
C LEU A 276 24.18 21.23 -7.23
N PHE A 277 24.10 22.52 -6.92
CA PHE A 277 24.11 23.62 -7.89
C PHE A 277 25.21 24.68 -7.63
N ASP A 278 26.05 24.46 -6.61
CA ASP A 278 27.32 25.17 -6.39
C ASP A 278 28.48 24.37 -6.99
#